data_AF-A0A914PSN4-F1
#
_entry.id   AF-A0A914PSN4-F1
#
_cell.length_a   1.000
_cell.length_b   1.000
_cell.length_c   1.000
_cell.angle_alpha   90.00
_cell.angle_beta   90.00
_cell.angle_gamma   90.00
#
_symmetry.space_group_name_H-M   'P 1'
#
loop_
_entity.id
_entity.type
_entity.pdbx_description
1 polymer ?
#
loop_
_entity_poly.entity_id
_entity_poly.type
_entity_poly.pdbx_seq_one_letter_code
_entity_poly.pdbx_strand_id
1 'polypeptide(L)' 'MVKESLRANFLTVKRGDEWRRIRHRCTPAFTSAKMKKLLPSMNFCAKELCGFLETFAENGKEVPLKE' A
#
# COMPACT_ATOMS: atom_id res chain seq x y z
N MET A 1 -24.57 -13.42 0.96
CA MET A 1 -25.12 -12.04 0.82
C MET A 1 -24.19 -10.92 1.32
N VAL A 2 -23.53 -11.00 2.49
CA VAL A 2 -22.71 -9.87 3.00
C VAL A 2 -21.40 -9.62 2.24
N LYS A 3 -20.74 -10.67 1.70
CA LYS A 3 -19.45 -10.52 0.97
C LYS A 3 -19.57 -9.77 -0.36
N GLU A 4 -20.65 -9.95 -1.12
CA GLU A 4 -20.90 -9.22 -2.37
C GLU A 4 -21.19 -7.73 -2.11
N SER A 5 -21.92 -7.43 -1.03
CA SER A 5 -22.25 -6.06 -0.62
C SER A 5 -21.00 -5.24 -0.24
N LEU A 6 -20.03 -5.85 0.45
CA LEU A 6 -18.75 -5.21 0.75
C LEU A 6 -17.97 -4.87 -0.52
N ARG A 7 -17.86 -5.82 -1.47
CA ARG A 7 -17.17 -5.62 -2.76
C ARG A 7 -17.80 -4.49 -3.59
N ALA A 8 -19.12 -4.38 -3.58
CA ALA A 8 -19.84 -3.32 -4.29
C ALA A 8 -19.45 -1.90 -3.82
N ASN A 9 -19.00 -1.75 -2.57
CA ASN A 9 -18.64 -0.46 -1.98
C ASN A 9 -17.16 -0.06 -2.16
N PHE A 10 -16.33 -0.90 -2.79
CA PHE A 10 -14.94 -0.54 -3.03
C PHE A 10 -14.82 0.60 -4.05
N LEU A 11 -13.90 1.53 -3.77
CA LEU A 11 -13.60 2.66 -4.65
C LEU A 11 -13.27 2.21 -6.08
N THR A 12 -12.59 1.07 -6.24
CA THR A 12 -12.19 0.53 -7.55
C THR A 12 -13.36 -0.05 -8.35
N VAL A 13 -14.46 -0.40 -7.69
CA VAL A 13 -15.64 -1.01 -8.30
C VAL A 13 -16.67 0.06 -8.69
N LYS A 14 -16.82 1.10 -7.86
CA LYS A 14 -17.77 2.20 -8.12
C LYS A 14 -17.41 2.98 -9.39
N ARG A 15 -18.42 3.63 -9.98
CA ARG A 15 -18.33 4.46 -11.19
C ARG A 15 -19.07 5.78 -10.97
N GLY A 16 -18.89 6.73 -11.89
CA GLY A 16 -19.60 8.01 -11.87
C GLY A 16 -19.48 8.79 -10.56
N ASP A 17 -20.59 9.34 -10.08
CA ASP A 17 -20.62 10.21 -8.90
C ASP A 17 -20.35 9.50 -7.59
N GLU A 18 -20.70 8.21 -7.46
CA GLU A 18 -20.36 7.42 -6.28
C GLU A 18 -18.84 7.25 -6.16
N TRP A 19 -18.16 6.93 -7.27
CA TRP A 19 -16.70 6.89 -7.32
C TRP A 19 -16.09 8.24 -6.96
N ARG A 20 -16.63 9.32 -7.55
CA ARG A 20 -16.15 10.69 -7.30
C ARG A 20 -16.25 11.05 -5.81
N ARG A 21 -17.38 10.71 -5.18
CA ARG A 21 -17.65 10.96 -3.76
C ARG A 21 -16.69 10.20 -2.85
N ILE A 22 -16.50 8.90 -3.09
CA ILE A 22 -15.58 8.08 -2.27
C ILE A 22 -14.14 8.56 -2.47
N ARG A 23 -13.73 8.83 -3.73
CA ARG A 23 -12.40 9.38 -4.03
C ARG A 23 -12.16 10.70 -3.29
N HIS A 24 -13.11 11.63 -3.33
CA HIS A 24 -12.98 12.92 -2.63
C HIS A 24 -12.77 12.76 -1.13
N ARG A 25 -13.35 11.72 -0.50
CA ARG A 25 -13.14 11.41 0.91
C ARG A 25 -11.76 10.82 1.19
N CYS A 26 -11.20 10.03 0.28
CA CYS A 26 -9.89 9.40 0.45
C CYS A 26 -8.72 10.34 0.12
N THR A 27 -8.85 11.21 -0.88
CA THR A 27 -7.78 12.11 -1.36
C THR A 27 -7.04 12.88 -0.26
N PRO A 28 -7.69 13.45 0.78
CA PRO A 28 -7.00 14.22 1.82
C PRO A 28 -5.94 13.43 2.59
N ALA A 29 -6.09 12.09 2.68
CA ALA A 29 -5.13 11.22 3.37
C ALA A 29 -3.83 11.01 2.57
N PHE A 30 -3.88 11.16 1.24
CA PHE A 30 -2.77 10.85 0.32
C PHE A 30 -2.22 12.09 -0.40
N THR A 31 -2.38 13.28 0.18
CA THR A 31 -1.74 14.49 -0.34
C THR A 31 -0.23 14.42 -0.19
N SER A 32 0.53 15.16 -1.01
CA SER A 32 2.01 15.16 -0.93
C SER A 32 2.53 15.50 0.46
N ALA A 33 1.85 16.41 1.18
CA ALA A 33 2.20 16.75 2.55
C ALA A 33 2.01 15.57 3.53
N LYS A 34 0.91 14.81 3.39
CA LYS A 34 0.68 13.60 4.20
C LYS A 34 1.62 12.47 3.80
N MET A 35 1.89 12.27 2.51
CA MET A 35 2.87 11.29 2.02
C MET A 35 4.28 11.57 2.54
N LYS A 36 4.71 12.84 2.56
CA LYS A 36 5.98 13.24 3.20
C LYS A 36 6.02 12.88 4.69
N LYS A 37 4.90 13.00 5.40
CA LYS A 37 4.80 12.59 6.82
C LYS A 37 4.85 11.07 7.01
N LEU A 38 4.44 10.28 6.02
CA LEU A 38 4.52 8.81 6.03
C LEU A 38 5.91 8.28 5.64
N LEU A 39 6.74 9.11 5.02
CA LEU A 39 8.07 8.73 4.54
C LEU A 39 8.97 8.06 5.59
N PRO A 40 9.02 8.51 6.88
CA PRO A 40 9.82 7.84 7.89
C PRO A 40 9.43 6.38 8.11
N SER A 41 8.13 6.08 8.13
CA SER A 41 7.63 4.70 8.28
C SER A 41 7.96 3.85 7.06
N MET A 42 7.84 4.41 5.85
CA MET A 42 8.25 3.70 4.63
C MET A 42 9.75 3.41 4.64
N ASN A 43 10.57 4.36 5.09
CA ASN A 43 12.01 4.20 5.19
C ASN A 43 12.42 3.16 6.25
N PHE A 44 11.67 3.08 7.36
CA PHE A 44 11.87 2.02 8.35
C PHE A 44 11.67 0.64 7.72
N CYS A 45 10.54 0.41 7.03
CA CYS A 45 10.29 -0.87 6.36
C CYS A 45 11.33 -1.16 5.26
N ALA A 46 11.78 -0.15 4.53
CA ALA A 46 12.81 -0.31 3.51
C ALA A 46 14.16 -0.72 4.11
N LYS A 47 14.56 -0.14 5.25
CA LYS A 47 15.78 -0.52 5.97
C LYS A 47 15.72 -1.95 6.49
N GLU A 48 14.59 -2.35 7.08
CA GLU A 48 14.38 -3.73 7.52
C GLU A 48 14.51 -4.71 6.35
N LEU A 49 13.93 -4.37 5.20
CA LEU A 49 14.05 -5.18 3.99
C LEU A 49 15.50 -5.24 3.50
N CYS A 50 16.24 -4.12 3.45
CA CYS A 50 17.65 -4.13 3.06
C CYS A 50 18.49 -5.00 3.99
N GLY A 51 18.31 -4.87 5.31
CA GLY A 51 19.02 -5.71 6.28
C GLY A 51 18.73 -7.20 6.08
N PHE A 52 17.47 -7.56 5.82
CA PHE A 52 17.13 -8.92 5.44
C PHE A 52 17.86 -9.36 4.16
N LEU A 53 17.86 -8.57 3.10
CA LEU A 53 18.54 -8.90 1.85
C LEU A 53 20.07 -9.03 2.01
N GLU A 54 20.69 -8.21 2.86
CA GLU A 54 22.11 -8.31 3.21
C GLU A 54 22.43 -9.68 3.82
N THR A 55 21.58 -10.18 4.73
CA THR A 55 21.80 -11.54 5.28
C THR A 55 21.73 -12.63 4.21
N PHE A 56 20.90 -12.50 3.17
CA PHE A 56 20.86 -13.47 2.07
C PHE A 56 22.11 -13.38 1.20
N ALA A 57 22.57 -12.16 0.93
CA ALA A 57 23.80 -11.91 0.17
C ALA A 57 25.02 -12.49 0.89
N GLU A 58 25.16 -12.29 2.21
CA GLU A 58 26.25 -12.84 3.02
C GLU A 58 26.24 -14.36 3.09
N ASN A 59 25.05 -14.95 3.18
CA ASN A 59 24.90 -16.41 3.24
C ASN A 59 24.90 -17.09 1.85
N GLY A 60 25.03 -16.32 0.76
CA GLY A 60 24.97 -16.84 -0.61
C GLY A 60 23.65 -17.54 -0.95
N LYS A 61 22.55 -17.15 -0.30
CA LYS A 61 21.24 -17.78 -0.46
C LYS A 61 20.38 -17.01 -1.46
N GLU A 62 19.58 -17.73 -2.22
CA GLU A 62 18.58 -17.10 -3.09
C GLU A 62 17.47 -16.43 -2.27
N VAL A 63 17.08 -15.23 -2.70
CA VAL A 63 15.99 -14.48 -2.08
C VAL A 63 14.66 -15.06 -2.60
N PRO A 64 13.77 -15.57 -1.74
CA PRO A 64 12.48 -16.08 -2.16
C PRO A 64 11.55 -14.92 -2.53
N LEU A 65 11.62 -14.46 -3.78
CA LEU A 65 10.71 -13.46 -4.32
C LEU A 65 9.33 -14.08 -4.55
N LYS A 66 8.29 -13.35 -4.18
CA LYS A 66 6.92 -13.74 -4.48
C LYS A 66 6.69 -13.61 -5.98
N GLU A 67 6.28 -14.69 -6.64
CA GLU A 67 5.83 -14.68 -8.04
C GLU A 67 4.60 -13.79 -8.26
#